data_AF-A0A3T1AL32-F1
#
_entry.id   AF-A0A3T1AL32-F1
#
_cell.length_a   1.000
_cell.length_b   1.000
_cell.length_c   1.000
_cell.angle_alpha   90.00
_cell.angle_beta   90.00
_cell.angle_gamma   90.00
#
_symmetry.space_group_name_H-M   'P 1'
#
loop_
_entity.id
_entity.type
_entity.pdbx_description
1 polymer ?
#
loop_
_entity_poly.entity_id
_entity_poly.type
_entity_poly.pdbx_seq_one_letter_code
_entity_poly.pdbx_strand_id
1 'polypeptide(L)'
;MRQVYVHQAILDSSSQTAPGAAITTALCGHWEHEPPCPLAPHHTAARTEDGRLHLRVLFATEPDRVDLVRSRIDEALAGGDWEMISSGCARVNAGERDHARRLLRANRVKSE
;
A
#
# COMPACT_ATOMS: atom_id res chain seq x y z
N MET A 1 -6.30 4.40 17.73
CA MET A 1 -6.60 5.39 16.67
C MET A 1 -5.67 5.16 15.49
N ARG A 2 -6.24 4.93 14.31
CA ARG A 2 -5.49 4.70 13.08
C ARG A 2 -4.57 5.88 12.75
N GLN A 3 -3.39 5.55 12.23
CA GLN A 3 -2.43 6.51 11.69
C GLN A 3 -2.06 6.10 10.26
N VAL A 4 -1.47 7.02 9.49
CA VAL A 4 -1.02 6.74 8.12
C VAL A 4 0.46 6.43 8.15
N TYR A 5 0.81 5.33 7.50
CA TYR A 5 2.17 4.87 7.31
C TYR A 5 2.48 4.76 5.82
N VAL A 6 3.77 4.85 5.49
CA VAL A 6 4.26 4.58 4.14
C VAL A 6 5.15 3.35 4.15
N HIS A 7 4.89 2.46 3.21
CA HIS A 7 5.78 1.40 2.80
C HIS A 7 6.28 1.71 1.39
N GLN A 8 7.58 1.65 1.17
CA GLN A 8 8.18 1.90 -0.14
C GLN A 8 8.92 0.67 -0.62
N ALA A 9 8.91 0.45 -1.93
CA ALA A 9 9.68 -0.61 -2.55
C ALA A 9 10.25 -0.15 -3.90
N ILE A 10 11.38 -0.74 -4.29
CA ILE A 10 11.98 -0.57 -5.61
C ILE A 10 12.07 -1.95 -6.24
N LEU A 11 11.53 -2.09 -7.44
CA LEU A 11 11.53 -3.33 -8.20
C LEU A 11 12.27 -3.15 -9.52
N ASP A 12 12.96 -4.19 -9.97
CA ASP A 12 13.29 -4.36 -11.37
C ASP A 12 12.08 -5.00 -12.07
N SER A 13 11.32 -4.18 -12.78
CA SER A 13 10.10 -4.62 -13.47
C SER A 13 9.80 -3.71 -14.66
N SER A 14 9.39 -4.32 -15.78
CA SER A 14 8.87 -3.61 -16.95
C SER A 14 7.37 -3.28 -16.83
N SER A 15 6.67 -3.79 -15.81
CA SER A 15 5.22 -3.62 -15.62
C SER A 15 4.91 -2.73 -14.42
N GLN A 16 4.30 -1.56 -14.66
CA GLN A 16 3.93 -0.63 -13.59
C GLN A 16 2.70 -1.08 -12.80
N THR A 17 1.79 -1.84 -13.43
CA THR A 17 0.47 -2.15 -12.86
C THR A 17 0.44 -3.46 -12.09
N ALA A 18 1.25 -4.45 -12.48
CA ALA A 18 1.19 -5.78 -11.87
C ALA A 18 1.57 -5.79 -10.37
N PRO A 19 2.65 -5.11 -9.93
CA PRO A 19 2.97 -5.02 -8.50
C PRO A 19 1.89 -4.30 -7.67
N GLY A 20 1.31 -3.23 -8.23
CA GLY A 20 0.22 -2.51 -7.59
C GLY A 20 -1.03 -3.38 -7.40
N ALA A 21 -1.39 -4.18 -8.41
CA ALA A 21 -2.50 -5.12 -8.33
C ALA A 21 -2.25 -6.25 -7.31
N ALA A 22 -1.02 -6.75 -7.21
CA ALA A 22 -0.63 -7.74 -6.20
C ALA A 22 -0.80 -7.18 -4.78
N ILE A 23 -0.33 -5.96 -4.52
CA ILE A 23 -0.52 -5.27 -3.23
C ILE A 23 -2.00 -5.11 -2.91
N THR A 24 -2.80 -4.60 -3.85
CA THR A 24 -4.24 -4.41 -3.65
C THR A 24 -4.92 -5.73 -3.32
N THR A 25 -4.60 -6.81 -4.04
CA THR A 25 -5.15 -8.15 -3.78
C THR A 25 -4.79 -8.63 -2.37
N ALA A 26 -3.52 -8.46 -1.96
CA ALA A 26 -3.06 -8.89 -0.65
C ALA A 26 -3.70 -8.13 0.52
N LEU A 27 -3.97 -6.83 0.35
CA LEU A 27 -4.55 -5.97 1.39
C LEU A 27 -6.09 -5.98 1.40
N CYS A 28 -6.73 -6.15 0.25
CA CYS A 28 -8.19 -6.27 0.12
C CYS A 28 -8.69 -7.69 0.35
N GLY A 29 -7.85 -8.71 0.13
CA GLY A 29 -8.24 -10.12 0.12
C GLY A 29 -9.04 -10.48 -1.13
N HIS A 30 -10.30 -10.02 -1.20
CA HIS A 30 -11.14 -10.09 -2.40
C HIS A 30 -11.34 -8.70 -2.99
N TRP A 31 -11.38 -8.62 -4.33
CA TRP A 31 -11.64 -7.38 -5.05
C TRP A 31 -13.05 -6.81 -4.80
N GLU A 32 -13.99 -7.68 -4.40
CA GLU A 32 -15.38 -7.32 -4.07
C GLU A 32 -15.59 -7.33 -2.54
N HIS A 33 -15.02 -6.35 -1.84
CA HIS A 33 -15.43 -6.04 -0.48
C HIS A 33 -16.07 -4.65 -0.44
N GLU A 34 -17.09 -4.48 0.40
CA GLU A 34 -17.59 -3.13 0.69
C GLU A 34 -16.51 -2.34 1.43
N PRO A 35 -16.25 -1.06 1.09
CA PRO A 35 -15.36 -0.22 1.87
C PRO A 35 -15.79 -0.09 3.34
N PRO A 36 -14.84 0.06 4.29
CA PRO A 36 -13.39 0.17 4.10
C PRO A 36 -12.71 -1.17 3.80
N CYS A 37 -11.49 -1.12 3.22
CA CYS A 37 -10.66 -2.32 3.06
C CYS A 37 -10.50 -3.08 4.38
N PRO A 38 -10.65 -4.43 4.36
CA PRO A 38 -10.74 -5.23 5.57
C PRO A 38 -9.45 -5.21 6.39
N LEU A 39 -8.28 -5.18 5.73
CA LEU A 39 -7.00 -5.09 6.43
C LEU A 39 -6.59 -3.65 6.73
N ALA A 40 -6.51 -2.81 5.71
CA ALA A 40 -6.20 -1.39 5.84
C ALA A 40 -6.63 -0.61 4.58
N PRO A 41 -7.34 0.53 4.71
CA PRO A 41 -7.47 1.49 3.62
C PRO A 41 -6.08 1.88 3.12
N HIS A 42 -5.85 1.80 1.81
CA HIS A 42 -4.54 2.04 1.22
C HIS A 42 -4.62 2.76 -0.13
N HIS A 43 -3.47 3.28 -0.54
CA HIS A 43 -3.24 3.89 -1.84
C HIS A 43 -1.84 3.51 -2.32
N THR A 44 -1.75 2.96 -3.51
CA THR A 44 -0.48 2.61 -4.15
C THR A 44 -0.20 3.58 -5.29
N ALA A 45 0.93 4.28 -5.20
CA ALA A 45 1.50 5.07 -6.28
C ALA A 45 2.72 4.33 -6.85
N ALA A 46 2.84 4.32 -8.17
CA ALA A 46 3.96 3.72 -8.89
C ALA A 46 4.55 4.75 -9.85
N ARG A 47 5.88 4.84 -9.91
CA ARG A 47 6.59 5.60 -10.97
C ARG A 47 7.78 4.80 -11.48
N THR A 48 8.07 4.93 -12.77
CA THR A 48 9.33 4.43 -13.33
C THR A 48 10.39 5.53 -13.25
N GLU A 49 11.57 5.19 -12.73
CA GLU A 49 12.76 6.04 -12.68
C GLU A 49 14.00 5.17 -12.94
N ASP A 50 14.88 5.61 -13.83
CA ASP A 50 16.11 4.89 -14.21
C ASP A 50 15.91 3.40 -14.54
N GLY A 51 14.79 3.09 -15.22
CA GLY A 51 14.42 1.72 -15.59
C GLY A 51 13.87 0.86 -14.45
N ARG A 52 13.69 1.42 -13.24
CA ARG A 52 13.17 0.71 -12.06
C ARG A 52 11.80 1.22 -11.68
N LEU A 53 10.99 0.35 -11.09
CA LEU A 53 9.68 0.70 -10.57
C LEU A 53 9.78 1.09 -9.11
N HIS A 54 9.47 2.35 -8.81
CA HIS A 54 9.41 2.89 -7.45
C HIS A 54 7.95 2.90 -6.99
N LEU A 55 7.68 2.13 -5.94
CA LEU A 55 6.36 2.00 -5.33
C LEU A 55 6.31 2.77 -4.01
N ARG A 56 5.19 3.44 -3.79
CA ARG A 56 4.84 4.08 -2.52
C ARG A 56 3.44 3.67 -2.14
N VAL A 57 3.33 2.92 -1.06
CA VAL A 57 2.09 2.39 -0.51
C VAL A 57 1.78 3.15 0.77
N LEU A 58 0.76 4.01 0.72
CA LEU A 58 0.21 4.64 1.91
C LEU A 58 -0.89 3.74 2.45
N PHE A 59 -0.93 3.51 3.76
CA PHE A 59 -2.00 2.76 4.40
C PHE A 59 -2.37 3.34 5.76
N ALA A 60 -3.65 3.23 6.13
CA ALA A 60 -4.16 3.66 7.43
C ALA A 60 -4.49 2.46 8.31
N THR A 61 -3.80 2.29 9.42
CA THR A 61 -4.02 1.18 10.37
C THR A 61 -3.71 1.58 11.80
N GLU A 62 -4.11 0.75 12.76
CA GLU A 62 -3.73 0.89 14.16
C GLU A 62 -2.25 0.56 14.36
N PRO A 63 -1.52 1.23 15.28
CA PRO A 63 -0.07 1.05 15.43
C PRO A 63 0.39 -0.41 15.68
N ASP A 64 -0.43 -1.20 16.38
CA ASP A 64 -0.20 -2.62 16.66
C ASP A 64 -0.34 -3.54 15.43
N ARG A 65 -0.91 -3.04 14.33
CA ARG A 65 -1.12 -3.79 13.08
C ARG A 65 -0.18 -3.37 11.96
N VAL A 66 0.73 -2.43 12.20
CA VAL A 66 1.63 -1.90 11.18
C VAL A 66 2.50 -3.01 10.59
N ASP A 67 3.09 -3.84 11.44
CA ASP A 67 3.99 -4.90 11.00
C ASP A 67 3.25 -5.95 10.17
N LEU A 68 2.02 -6.31 10.57
CA LEU A 68 1.16 -7.19 9.78
C LEU A 68 0.91 -6.65 8.37
N VAL A 69 0.57 -5.36 8.23
CA VAL A 69 0.33 -4.75 6.92
C VAL A 69 1.62 -4.71 6.09
N ARG A 70 2.77 -4.43 6.71
CA ARG A 70 4.06 -4.41 6.03
C ARG A 70 4.45 -5.79 5.51
N SER A 71 4.38 -6.82 6.36
CA SER A 71 4.65 -8.20 5.95
C SER A 71 3.77 -8.63 4.79
N ARG A 72 2.49 -8.24 4.79
CA ARG A 72 1.57 -8.56 3.68
C ARG A 72 1.96 -7.88 2.37
N ILE A 73 2.49 -6.66 2.43
CA ILE A 73 3.02 -5.96 1.26
C ILE A 73 4.29 -6.67 0.76
N ASP A 74 5.22 -6.99 1.66
CA ASP A 74 6.47 -7.67 1.31
C ASP A 74 6.21 -9.05 0.69
N GLU A 75 5.29 -9.84 1.25
CA GLU A 75 4.85 -11.13 0.69
C GLU A 75 4.28 -10.97 -0.72
N ALA A 76 3.43 -9.96 -0.94
CA ALA A 76 2.84 -9.69 -2.25
C ALA A 76 3.90 -9.30 -3.29
N LEU A 77 4.91 -8.54 -2.87
CA LEU A 77 6.01 -8.12 -3.73
C LEU A 77 7.04 -9.24 -3.97
N ALA A 78 7.17 -10.20 -3.07
CA ALA A 78 8.07 -11.34 -3.24
C ALA A 78 7.51 -12.42 -4.18
N GLY A 79 6.19 -12.45 -4.41
CA GLY A 79 5.51 -13.51 -5.17
C GLY A 79 5.28 -13.25 -6.66
N GLY A 80 5.80 -12.15 -7.23
CA GLY A 80 5.57 -11.76 -8.62
C GLY A 80 6.73 -12.05 -9.58
N ASP A 81 6.49 -11.86 -10.88
CA ASP A 81 7.50 -11.99 -11.96
C ASP A 81 8.37 -10.73 -12.10
N TRP A 82 8.92 -10.25 -10.99
CA TRP A 82 9.82 -9.09 -10.90
C TRP A 82 10.85 -9.31 -9.79
N GLU A 83 11.95 -8.56 -9.82
CA GLU A 83 12.97 -8.64 -8.76
C GLU A 83 12.81 -7.48 -7.77
N MET A 84 12.72 -7.78 -6.47
CA MET A 84 12.65 -6.77 -5.43
C MET A 84 14.06 -6.32 -5.01
N ILE A 85 14.41 -5.07 -5.33
CA ILE A 85 15.72 -4.48 -5.03
C ILE A 85 15.77 -3.98 -3.58
N SER A 86 14.71 -3.32 -3.13
CA SER A 86 14.60 -2.84 -1.75
C SER A 86 13.15 -2.70 -1.33
N SER A 87 12.91 -2.83 -0.03
CA SER A 87 11.59 -2.69 0.59
C SER A 87 11.72 -2.15 2.01
N GLY A 88 10.77 -1.33 2.47
CA GLY A 88 10.81 -0.86 3.85
C GLY A 88 9.91 0.32 4.21
N CYS A 89 10.13 0.85 5.40
CA CYS A 89 9.39 2.00 5.91
C CYS A 89 9.87 3.33 5.33
N ALA A 90 8.92 4.24 5.14
CA ALA A 90 9.21 5.60 4.70
C ALA A 90 8.32 6.60 5.45
N ARG A 91 8.69 7.87 5.38
CA ARG A 91 7.87 8.98 5.88
C ARG A 91 6.88 9.43 4.82
N VAL A 92 5.71 9.88 5.28
CA VAL A 92 4.74 10.63 4.46
C VAL A 92 5.39 11.96 4.05
N ASN A 93 5.49 12.22 2.76
CA ASN A 93 6.00 13.47 2.20
C ASN A 93 4.89 14.50 2.00
N ALA A 94 5.24 15.72 1.57
CA ALA A 94 4.27 16.81 1.42
C ALA A 94 3.18 16.53 0.38
N GLY A 95 3.53 15.91 -0.76
CA GLY A 95 2.59 15.56 -1.84
C GLY A 95 1.62 14.44 -1.47
N GLU A 96 1.93 13.68 -0.42
CA GLU A 96 1.13 12.54 0.04
C GLU A 96 0.06 12.91 1.07
N ARG A 97 0.09 14.14 1.59
CA ARG A 97 -0.76 14.56 2.71
C ARG A 97 -2.25 14.45 2.40
N ASP A 98 -2.65 14.76 1.17
CA ASP A 98 -4.06 14.68 0.78
C ASP A 98 -4.53 13.23 0.65
N HIS A 99 -3.70 12.34 0.10
CA HIS A 99 -3.97 10.91 0.09
C HIS A 99 -4.04 10.35 1.52
N ALA A 100 -3.09 10.71 2.39
CA ALA A 100 -3.08 10.32 3.79
C ALA A 100 -4.37 10.75 4.52
N ARG A 101 -4.82 11.99 4.31
CA ARG A 101 -6.08 12.50 4.88
C ARG A 101 -7.30 11.71 4.39
N ARG A 102 -7.34 11.35 3.10
CA ARG A 102 -8.43 10.53 2.55
C ARG A 102 -8.45 9.14 3.20
N LEU A 103 -7.30 8.50 3.40
CA LEU A 103 -7.20 7.19 4.04
C LEU A 103 -7.67 7.19 5.50
N LEU A 104 -7.34 8.24 6.26
CA LEU A 104 -7.86 8.40 7.64
C LEU A 104 -9.38 8.61 7.66
N ARG A 105 -9.94 9.25 6.64
CA ARG A 105 -11.38 9.52 6.50
C ARG A 105 -12.16 8.36 5.90
N ALA A 106 -11.46 7.39 5.29
CA ALA A 106 -12.07 6.25 4.60
C ALA A 106 -12.81 5.28 5.53
N ASN A 107 -13.23 5.70 6.73
CA ASN A 107 -14.20 4.96 7.53
C ASN A 107 -15.19 5.85 8.31
N ARG A 108 -16.38 6.04 7.75
CA ARG A 108 -17.66 6.14 8.48
C ARG A 108 -18.66 5.26 7.73
N VAL A 109 -18.68 3.96 8.00
CA VAL A 109 -19.94 3.23 7.87
C VAL A 109 -20.82 3.82 8.98
N LYS A 110 -21.81 4.63 8.60
CA LYS A 110 -22.91 4.93 9.51
C LYS A 110 -23.62 3.61 9.78
N SER A 111 -23.69 3.22 11.04
CA SER A 111 -24.75 2.32 11.50
C SER A 111 -26.05 3.12 11.46
N GLU A 112 -26.94 2.79 10.52
CA GLU A 112 -28.38 3.10 10.58
C GLU A 112 -29.13 1.80 10.31
#